data_AF-A0A7S3TF32-F1
#
_entry.id   AF-A0A7S3TF32-F1
#
_cell.length_a   1.000
_cell.length_b   1.000
_cell.length_c   1.000
_cell.angle_alpha   90.00
_cell.angle_beta   90.00
_cell.angle_gamma   90.00
#
_symmetry.space_group_name_H-M   'P 1'
#
loop_
_entity.id
_entity.type
_entity.pdbx_description
1 polymer ?
#
loop_
_entity_poly.entity_id
_entity_poly.type
_entity_poly.pdbx_seq_one_letter_code
_entity_poly.pdbx_strand_id
1 'polypeptide(L)'
;RRVEVATGAVTTLAGSGEGGDADGVGDAAQFNRPVGIAIIPDGGALFVAEFWNHKIRRVEVATGAVTTLAGSGTMGSADPAGGGGDGRGDYARGQRRGWRRGRRGRSGGVLRPTRPCHQPRWRRAVC
;
A
#
# COMPACT_ATOMS: atom_id res chain seq x y z
N ARG A 1 18.61 12.01 3.76
CA ARG A 1 19.26 12.83 4.83
C ARG A 1 18.21 13.17 5.87
N ARG A 2 18.61 13.42 7.13
CA ARG A 2 17.74 13.89 8.21
C ARG A 2 18.13 15.32 8.55
N VAL A 3 17.13 16.16 8.82
CA VAL A 3 17.33 17.54 9.26
C VAL A 3 16.73 17.70 10.65
N GLU A 4 17.50 18.23 11.58
CA GLU A 4 16.99 18.66 12.88
C GLU A 4 16.46 20.09 12.75
N VAL A 5 15.15 20.28 12.92
CA VAL A 5 14.47 21.55 12.61
C VAL A 5 14.90 22.67 13.58
N ALA A 6 15.21 22.34 14.83
CA ALA A 6 15.60 23.34 15.84
C ALA A 6 17.01 23.90 15.60
N THR A 7 17.93 23.11 15.08
CA THR A 7 19.35 23.45 14.94
C THR A 7 19.77 23.67 13.49
N GLY A 8 18.99 23.18 12.52
CA GLY A 8 19.38 23.12 11.12
C GLY A 8 20.42 22.05 10.80
N ALA A 9 20.81 21.21 11.77
CA ALA A 9 21.81 20.17 11.55
C ALA A 9 21.33 19.12 10.54
N VAL A 10 22.18 18.78 9.57
CA VAL A 10 21.90 17.77 8.55
C VAL A 10 22.76 16.54 8.79
N THR A 11 22.14 15.37 8.91
CA THR A 11 22.83 14.09 9.09
C THR A 11 22.42 13.07 8.03
N THR A 12 23.26 12.05 7.84
CA THR A 12 22.90 10.89 7.03
C THR A 12 22.09 9.93 7.90
N LEU A 13 20.88 9.60 7.46
CA LEU A 13 20.05 8.58 8.12
C LEU A 13 20.43 7.18 7.63
N ALA A 14 20.57 7.02 6.32
CA ALA A 14 21.03 5.81 5.66
C ALA A 14 21.65 6.15 4.29
N GLY A 15 22.54 5.28 3.80
CA GLY A 15 23.22 5.40 2.51
C GLY A 15 24.73 5.57 2.64
N SER A 16 25.50 4.74 1.94
CA SER A 16 26.97 4.84 1.82
C SER A 16 27.45 6.01 0.97
N GLY A 17 26.60 6.51 0.07
CA GLY A 17 26.98 7.46 -0.99
C GLY A 17 27.39 6.81 -2.30
N GLU A 18 27.54 5.48 -2.32
CA GLU A 18 27.78 4.68 -3.52
C GLU A 18 26.48 4.04 -4.01
N GLY A 19 26.36 3.90 -5.34
CA GLY A 19 25.24 3.22 -5.97
C GLY A 19 25.30 1.71 -5.74
N GLY A 20 24.25 1.13 -5.17
CA GLY A 20 24.14 -0.31 -4.92
C GLY A 20 22.77 -0.67 -4.36
N ASP A 21 22.58 -1.91 -3.93
CA ASP A 21 21.28 -2.44 -3.48
C ASP A 21 21.31 -3.14 -2.11
N ALA A 22 22.44 -3.04 -1.40
CA ALA A 22 22.64 -3.64 -0.10
C ALA A 22 21.65 -3.11 0.95
N ASP A 23 20.97 -4.01 1.64
CA ASP A 23 20.31 -3.73 2.92
C ASP A 23 21.37 -3.57 4.03
N GLY A 24 21.04 -2.86 5.10
CA GLY A 24 21.99 -2.56 6.15
C GLY A 24 21.53 -1.44 7.08
N VAL A 25 22.39 -1.03 8.00
CA VAL A 25 22.11 0.07 8.93
C VAL A 25 23.01 1.25 8.59
N GLY A 26 22.43 2.45 8.50
CA GLY A 26 23.21 3.67 8.28
C GLY A 26 23.96 3.65 6.94
N ASP A 27 25.28 3.80 7.01
CA ASP A 27 26.17 3.85 5.84
C ASP A 27 26.43 2.47 5.20
N ALA A 28 26.11 1.36 5.87
CA ALA A 28 26.17 0.03 5.28
C ALA A 28 25.07 -0.20 4.22
N ALA A 29 23.96 0.54 4.29
CA ALA A 29 22.91 0.46 3.30
C ALA A 29 23.29 1.21 2.01
N GLN A 30 22.92 0.66 0.87
CA GLN A 30 23.15 1.26 -0.44
C GLN A 30 21.82 1.48 -1.17
N PHE A 31 21.80 2.58 -1.92
CA PHE A 31 20.67 2.97 -2.75
C PHE A 31 21.13 3.28 -4.17
N ASN A 32 20.28 3.04 -5.17
CA ASN A 32 20.57 3.33 -6.57
C ASN A 32 19.40 4.07 -7.23
N ARG A 33 19.60 5.37 -7.47
CA ARG A 33 18.61 6.31 -8.00
C ARG A 33 17.25 6.21 -7.27
N PRO A 34 17.20 6.55 -5.98
CA PRO A 34 15.94 6.73 -5.27
C PRO A 34 15.17 7.91 -5.90
N VAL A 35 13.89 7.71 -6.20
CA VAL A 35 13.05 8.69 -6.92
C VAL A 35 11.80 9.11 -6.15
N GLY A 36 11.42 8.37 -5.11
CA GLY A 36 10.24 8.68 -4.30
C GLY A 36 10.46 8.32 -2.84
N ILE A 37 9.81 9.09 -1.96
CA ILE A 37 9.80 8.86 -0.52
C ILE A 37 8.39 9.07 0.04
N ALA A 38 8.01 8.23 1.00
CA ALA A 38 6.79 8.40 1.80
C ALA A 38 7.11 8.10 3.27
N ILE A 39 6.46 8.78 4.21
CA ILE A 39 6.62 8.58 5.66
C ILE A 39 5.33 7.99 6.22
N ILE A 40 5.44 7.06 7.16
CA ILE A 40 4.27 6.57 7.90
C ILE A 40 3.76 7.62 8.91
N PRO A 41 2.46 7.63 9.26
CA PRO A 41 1.88 8.70 10.08
C PRO A 41 2.53 8.94 11.44
N ASP A 42 3.10 7.90 12.06
CA ASP A 42 3.81 8.01 13.34
C ASP A 42 5.27 8.48 13.19
N GLY A 43 5.77 8.64 11.96
CA GLY A 43 7.14 9.05 11.65
C GLY A 43 8.20 7.98 11.92
N GLY A 44 7.81 6.76 12.28
CA GLY A 44 8.75 5.69 12.68
C GLY A 44 9.55 5.12 11.51
N ALA A 45 9.01 5.17 10.30
CA ALA A 45 9.64 4.67 9.09
C ALA A 45 9.38 5.55 7.87
N LEU A 46 10.23 5.40 6.87
CA LEU A 46 10.04 5.93 5.53
C LEU A 46 10.18 4.83 4.50
N PHE A 47 9.40 4.91 3.43
CA PHE A 47 9.51 4.05 2.27
C PHE A 47 10.22 4.79 1.16
N VAL A 48 11.15 4.11 0.48
CA VAL A 48 11.92 4.64 -0.64
C VAL A 48 11.62 3.80 -1.87
N ALA A 49 11.26 4.46 -2.97
CA ALA A 49 11.13 3.83 -4.28
C ALA A 49 12.44 4.03 -5.06
N GLU A 50 13.08 2.93 -5.44
CA GLU A 50 14.34 2.95 -6.19
C GLU A 50 14.11 2.62 -7.66
N PHE A 51 14.51 3.53 -8.55
CA PHE A 51 14.28 3.36 -9.97
C PHE A 51 15.16 2.27 -10.57
N TRP A 52 16.46 2.27 -10.28
CA TRP A 52 17.41 1.32 -10.89
C TRP A 52 17.43 -0.03 -10.21
N ASN A 53 17.16 -0.06 -8.90
CA ASN A 53 17.10 -1.34 -8.18
C ASN A 53 15.72 -2.01 -8.32
N HIS A 54 14.71 -1.36 -8.89
CA HIS A 54 13.34 -1.91 -9.00
C HIS A 54 12.80 -2.41 -7.65
N LYS A 55 13.13 -1.71 -6.56
CA LYS A 55 12.81 -2.08 -5.17
C LYS A 55 12.02 -0.98 -4.47
N ILE A 56 11.15 -1.41 -3.55
CA ILE A 56 10.60 -0.57 -2.49
C ILE A 56 11.32 -0.94 -1.20
N ARG A 57 12.01 0.03 -0.60
CA ARG A 57 12.79 -0.14 0.63
C ARG A 57 12.06 0.52 1.79
N ARG A 58 12.14 -0.07 2.98
CA ARG A 58 11.70 0.54 4.24
C ARG A 58 12.94 0.96 5.02
N VAL A 59 12.93 2.17 5.57
CA VAL A 59 14.00 2.70 6.42
C VAL A 59 13.41 3.10 7.77
N GLU A 60 13.92 2.51 8.84
CA GLU A 60 13.55 2.87 10.21
C GLU A 60 14.21 4.19 10.60
N VAL A 61 13.43 5.18 11.03
CA VAL A 61 13.94 6.53 11.33
C VAL A 61 14.77 6.56 12.61
N ALA A 62 14.44 5.70 13.58
CA ALA A 62 15.14 5.64 14.86
C ALA A 62 16.54 5.00 14.74
N THR A 63 16.67 3.96 13.91
CA THR A 63 17.90 3.16 13.83
C THR A 63 18.69 3.38 12.53
N GLY A 64 18.05 3.90 11.48
CA GLY A 64 18.63 3.95 10.13
C GLY A 64 18.70 2.59 9.44
N ALA A 65 18.01 1.57 9.96
CA ALA A 65 17.96 0.24 9.37
C ALA A 65 17.14 0.24 8.07
N VAL A 66 17.70 -0.32 7.01
CA VAL A 66 17.10 -0.44 5.68
C VAL A 66 16.78 -1.89 5.38
N THR A 67 15.55 -2.15 4.95
CA THR A 67 15.11 -3.47 4.50
C THR A 67 14.38 -3.39 3.17
N THR A 68 14.57 -4.39 2.31
CA THR A 68 13.80 -4.55 1.08
C THR A 68 12.41 -5.11 1.40
N LEU A 69 11.36 -4.36 1.05
CA LEU A 69 9.97 -4.76 1.26
C LEU A 69 9.38 -5.44 0.03
N ALA A 70 9.72 -4.96 -1.16
CA ALA A 70 9.23 -5.49 -2.43
C ALA A 70 10.24 -5.24 -3.56
N GLY A 71 10.13 -6.05 -4.62
CA GLY A 71 11.00 -6.00 -5.78
C GLY A 71 12.18 -6.96 -5.69
N SER A 72 12.53 -7.60 -6.81
CA SER A 72 13.57 -8.63 -6.89
C SER A 72 14.92 -8.10 -7.39
N GLY A 73 15.05 -6.80 -7.66
CA GLY A 73 16.20 -6.27 -8.39
C GLY A 73 16.07 -6.35 -9.91
N THR A 74 15.07 -7.09 -10.42
CA THR A 74 14.85 -7.26 -11.86
C THR A 74 13.77 -6.33 -12.37
N MET A 75 14.01 -5.68 -13.51
CA MET A 75 13.02 -4.84 -14.18
C MET A 75 11.81 -5.67 -14.61
N GLY A 76 10.61 -5.18 -14.29
CA GLY A 76 9.34 -5.76 -14.71
C GLY A 76 8.37 -5.95 -13.55
N SER A 77 7.18 -6.44 -13.86
CA SER A 77 6.18 -6.88 -12.88
C SER A 77 6.04 -8.39 -12.97
N ALA A 78 6.40 -9.09 -11.90
CA ALA A 78 6.00 -10.48 -11.73
C ALA A 78 4.70 -10.48 -10.93
N ASP A 79 3.60 -10.84 -11.57
CA ASP A 79 2.44 -11.28 -10.81
C ASP A 79 2.83 -12.62 -10.16
N PRO A 80 2.51 -12.85 -8.87
CA PRO A 80 2.61 -14.20 -8.34
C PRO A 80 1.75 -15.08 -9.24
N ALA A 81 2.37 -16.06 -9.90
CA ALA A 81 1.65 -16.99 -10.77
C ALA A 81 0.46 -17.50 -9.95
N GLY A 82 -0.75 -17.12 -10.37
CA GLY A 82 -1.97 -17.61 -9.74
C GLY A 82 -1.82 -19.12 -9.70
N GLY A 83 -1.83 -19.70 -8.50
CA GLY A 83 -1.82 -21.14 -8.30
C GLY A 83 -3.10 -21.73 -8.87
N GLY A 84 -3.20 -21.79 -10.19
CA GLY A 84 -4.19 -22.54 -10.93
C GLY A 84 -3.76 -24.00 -10.93
N GLY A 85 -3.85 -24.64 -9.76
CA GLY A 85 -4.03 -26.08 -9.73
C GLY A 85 -5.37 -26.37 -10.40
N ASP A 86 -5.30 -26.79 -11.66
CA ASP A 86 -6.13 -27.81 -12.32
C ASP A 86 -7.52 -28.16 -11.73
N GLY A 87 -8.30 -27.16 -11.34
CA GLY A 87 -9.74 -27.31 -11.28
C GLY A 87 -10.25 -27.46 -12.71
N ARG A 88 -10.56 -28.69 -13.12
CA ARG A 88 -11.23 -29.00 -14.40
C ARG A 88 -12.46 -28.10 -14.56
N GLY A 89 -12.28 -26.99 -15.26
CA GLY A 89 -13.31 -26.03 -15.63
C GLY A 89 -13.53 -26.12 -17.12
N ASP A 90 -14.40 -27.05 -17.52
CA ASP A 90 -14.82 -27.25 -18.89
C ASP A 90 -15.58 -26.02 -19.42
N TYR A 91 -14.88 -25.10 -20.10
CA TYR A 91 -15.53 -24.06 -20.90
C TYR A 91 -16.08 -24.66 -22.21
N ALA A 92 -17.12 -25.48 -22.11
CA ALA A 92 -17.77 -26.08 -23.27
C ALA A 92 -19.29 -25.91 -23.24
N ARG A 93 -19.73 -24.97 -24.10
CA ARG A 93 -21.04 -24.87 -24.78
C ARG A 93 -22.26 -24.51 -23.93
N GLY A 94 -22.83 -23.36 -24.28
CA GLY A 94 -23.98 -22.79 -23.62
C GLY A 94 -25.26 -23.61 -23.70
N GLN A 95 -26.13 -23.38 -22.74
CA GLN A 95 -27.58 -23.54 -22.90
C GLN A 95 -28.31 -22.39 -22.24
N ARG A 96 -29.11 -21.71 -23.07
CA ARG A 96 -30.10 -20.72 -22.70
C ARG A 96 -31.18 -21.38 -21.83
N ARG A 97 -31.32 -20.95 -20.58
CA ARG A 97 -32.55 -21.09 -19.77
C ARG A 97 -32.62 -19.81 -18.94
N GLY A 98 -33.41 -18.81 -19.26
CA GLY A 98 -34.87 -18.86 -19.42
C GLY A 98 -35.48 -18.14 -18.20
N TRP A 99 -35.34 -16.82 -18.12
CA TRP A 99 -35.99 -16.02 -17.08
C TRP A 99 -37.51 -16.01 -17.29
N ARG A 100 -38.25 -16.83 -16.54
CA ARG A 100 -39.72 -16.73 -16.47
C ARG A 100 -40.12 -15.81 -15.31
N ARG A 101 -40.80 -14.71 -15.66
CA ARG A 101 -41.60 -13.89 -14.74
C ARG A 101 -42.92 -14.63 -14.41
N GLY A 102 -43.33 -14.58 -13.15
CA GLY A 102 -44.71 -14.87 -12.69
C GLY A 102 -44.82 -14.54 -11.20
N ARG A 103 -45.32 -13.36 -10.82
CA ARG A 103 -46.72 -12.97 -10.49
C ARG A 103 -47.19 -13.34 -9.06
N ARG A 104 -47.22 -12.29 -8.22
CA ARG A 104 -48.20 -11.82 -7.20
C ARG A 104 -48.78 -12.79 -6.14
N GLY A 105 -48.66 -12.33 -4.89
CA GLY A 105 -49.67 -12.37 -3.80
C GLY A 105 -49.10 -11.66 -2.55
N ARG A 106 -49.42 -10.37 -2.28
CA ARG A 106 -50.26 -9.85 -1.15
C ARG A 106 -50.10 -10.66 0.15
N SER A 107 -49.75 -10.10 1.30
CA SER A 107 -50.17 -8.88 2.02
C SER A 107 -49.03 -8.47 2.99
N GLY A 108 -48.69 -7.22 3.27
CA GLY A 108 -49.48 -6.17 3.93
C GLY A 108 -48.57 -5.57 5.02
N GLY A 109 -48.43 -4.24 5.08
CA GLY A 109 -47.58 -3.57 6.08
C GLY A 109 -46.99 -2.26 5.58
N VAL A 110 -47.82 -1.22 5.58
CA VAL A 110 -47.47 0.17 5.32
C VAL A 110 -46.58 0.70 6.45
N LEU A 111 -45.45 1.34 6.14
CA LEU A 111 -45.00 2.57 6.80
C LEU A 111 -44.03 3.32 5.86
N ARG A 112 -44.33 4.60 5.64
CA ARG A 112 -43.62 5.56 4.77
C ARG A 112 -42.62 6.38 5.63
N PRO A 113 -41.78 7.26 5.04
CA PRO A 113 -40.34 7.28 5.30
C PRO A 113 -39.88 8.46 6.17
N THR A 114 -38.70 8.33 6.79
CA THR A 114 -37.84 9.48 7.13
C THR A 114 -36.40 9.19 6.73
N ARG A 115 -35.90 10.01 5.80
CA ARG A 115 -34.48 10.32 5.54
C ARG A 115 -34.02 11.38 6.57
N PRO A 116 -32.75 11.82 6.65
CA PRO A 116 -31.46 11.23 6.28
C PRO A 116 -30.31 11.56 7.30
N CYS A 117 -29.07 11.21 6.92
CA CYS A 117 -27.80 11.87 7.28
C CYS A 117 -27.34 11.91 8.76
N HIS A 118 -26.44 11.00 9.12
CA HIS A 118 -25.48 11.23 10.20
C HIS A 118 -24.23 11.93 9.63
N GLN A 119 -24.06 13.21 9.98
CA GLN A 119 -22.77 13.92 9.95
C GLN A 119 -22.09 13.82 11.32
N PRO A 120 -20.74 13.86 11.39
CA PRO A 120 -19.99 13.77 12.64
C PRO A 120 -20.00 15.09 13.40
N ARG A 121 -20.26 15.01 14.72
CA ARG A 121 -20.23 16.15 15.65
C ARG A 121 -18.79 16.57 15.94
N TRP A 122 -18.40 17.75 15.47
CA TRP A 122 -17.28 18.51 16.03
C TRP A 122 -17.71 19.15 17.35
N ARG A 123 -16.96 18.92 18.44
CA ARG A 123 -16.92 19.85 19.59
C ARG A 123 -15.48 20.14 19.96
N ARG A 124 -15.12 21.40 19.81
CA ARG A 124 -14.06 22.08 20.56
C ARG A 124 -14.47 22.11 22.03
N ALA A 125 -13.51 21.88 22.92
CA ALA A 125 -13.53 22.41 24.28
C ALA A 125 -12.12 22.91 24.61
N VAL A 126 -12.08 24.18 24.95
CA VAL A 126 -10.96 24.96 25.48
C VAL A 126 -10.75 24.55 26.94
N CYS A 127 -9.48 24.39 27.32
CA CYS A 127 -8.85 25.04 28.47
C CYS A 127 -7.45 25.47 28.00
#